data_AF-A0A7Y3WDK9-F1
#
_entry.id   AF-A0A7Y3WDK9-F1
#
_cell.length_a   1.000
_cell.length_b   1.000
_cell.length_c   1.000
_cell.angle_alpha   90.00
_cell.angle_beta   90.00
_cell.angle_gamma   90.00
#
_symmetry.space_group_name_H-M   'P 1'
#
loop_
_entity.id
_entity.type
_entity.pdbx_description
1 polymer ?
#
loop_
_entity_poly.entity_id
_entity_poly.type
_entity_poly.pdbx_seq_one_letter_code
_entity_poly.pdbx_strand_id
1 'polypeptide(L)'
;MAAYGRLIDAHMLATGVLANGILRINGAVVEGDQTSFERDALFAAFIIGLEPCESAIAEARYLQAHALLRQELEILAQLKAVGAKRRKPNGAPNVAALEQSLGRLYGGLSAAAHVSRHDIVQSATAWDGEMDSLPGPTNMTRYFPETDEGLARRSYALHIYMIVRLVEELSVDLSARHISATFTDAENTALNLAIDLMAAEGMLEIITDADSNSSTDN
;
A
#
# COMPACT_ATOMS: atom_id res chain seq x y z
N MET A 1 17.51 -8.20 -1.51
CA MET A 1 17.85 -6.80 -1.85
C MET A 1 17.96 -6.56 -3.34
N ALA A 2 18.71 -7.36 -4.13
CA ALA A 2 18.80 -7.15 -5.59
C ALA A 2 17.43 -7.15 -6.32
N ALA A 3 16.48 -7.98 -5.87
CA ALA A 3 15.15 -8.10 -6.46
C ALA A 3 14.29 -6.82 -6.44
N TYR A 4 14.55 -5.88 -5.53
CA TYR A 4 13.69 -4.69 -5.37
C TYR A 4 14.20 -3.46 -6.13
N GLY A 5 15.43 -3.48 -6.66
CA GLY A 5 15.99 -2.38 -7.43
C GLY A 5 15.82 -1.02 -6.74
N ARG A 6 15.34 -0.02 -7.48
CA ARG A 6 15.07 1.34 -6.98
C ARG A 6 13.83 1.45 -6.09
N LEU A 7 13.05 0.39 -5.91
CA LEU A 7 11.91 0.40 -4.99
C LEU A 7 12.36 0.56 -3.53
N ILE A 8 13.57 0.12 -3.18
CA ILE A 8 14.14 0.36 -1.84
C ILE A 8 14.33 1.86 -1.60
N ASP A 9 14.91 2.56 -2.58
CA ASP A 9 15.13 4.02 -2.49
C ASP A 9 13.78 4.76 -2.44
N ALA A 10 12.80 4.34 -3.26
CA ALA A 10 11.46 4.90 -3.23
C ALA A 10 10.78 4.70 -1.86
N HIS A 11 10.89 3.50 -1.28
CA HIS A 11 10.37 3.20 0.05
C HIS A 11 11.03 4.08 1.13
N MET A 12 12.36 4.20 1.11
CA MET A 12 13.10 5.03 2.08
C MET A 12 12.69 6.50 2.01
N LEU A 13 12.49 7.03 0.80
CA LEU A 13 12.03 8.41 0.60
C LEU A 13 10.60 8.59 1.11
N ALA A 14 9.66 7.72 0.70
CA ALA A 14 8.25 7.83 1.08
C ALA A 14 8.05 7.67 2.60
N THR A 15 8.70 6.67 3.21
CA THR A 15 8.65 6.46 4.66
C THR A 15 9.37 7.55 5.44
N GLY A 16 10.48 8.09 4.91
CA GLY A 16 11.18 9.22 5.52
C GLY A 16 10.33 10.49 5.57
N VAL A 17 9.63 10.80 4.47
CA VAL A 17 8.67 11.93 4.43
C VAL A 17 7.53 11.69 5.43
N LEU A 18 6.94 10.49 5.42
CA LEU A 18 5.88 10.12 6.36
C LEU A 18 6.33 10.29 7.82
N ALA A 19 7.50 9.75 8.17
CA ALA A 19 8.06 9.80 9.51
C ALA A 19 8.31 11.25 9.96
N ASN A 20 8.86 12.10 9.10
CA ASN A 20 9.06 13.51 9.42
C ASN A 20 7.73 14.24 9.70
N GLY A 21 6.70 13.98 8.89
CA GLY A 21 5.36 14.55 9.10
C GLY A 21 4.78 14.15 10.47
N ILE A 22 4.88 12.87 10.82
CA ILE A 22 4.40 12.35 12.11
C ILE A 22 5.21 12.93 13.28
N LEU A 23 6.53 13.01 13.17
CA LEU A 23 7.40 13.51 14.23
C LEU A 23 7.10 14.97 14.59
N ARG A 24 6.67 15.81 13.64
CA ARG A 24 6.29 17.20 13.89
C ARG A 24 5.04 17.35 14.77
N ILE A 25 4.13 16.39 14.70
CA ILE A 25 2.88 16.40 15.48
C ILE A 25 2.93 15.46 16.68
N ASN A 26 4.02 14.70 16.84
CA ASN A 26 4.16 13.75 17.93
C ASN A 26 4.16 14.45 19.30
N GLY A 27 3.32 13.98 20.21
CA GLY A 27 3.15 14.57 21.54
C GLY A 27 2.39 15.90 21.57
N ALA A 28 1.95 16.43 20.42
CA ALA A 28 1.08 17.60 20.39
C ALA A 28 -0.31 17.23 20.91
N VAL A 29 -0.73 17.86 22.00
CA VAL A 29 -2.10 17.75 22.49
C VAL A 29 -2.93 18.82 21.81
N VAL A 30 -3.80 18.38 20.91
CA VAL A 30 -4.72 19.22 20.16
C VAL A 30 -6.14 18.87 20.57
N GLU A 31 -6.99 19.88 20.75
CA GLU A 31 -8.43 19.63 20.84
C GLU A 31 -8.92 19.07 19.50
N GLY A 32 -9.67 17.97 19.56
CA GLY A 32 -10.19 17.27 18.40
C GLY A 32 -11.67 16.96 18.55
N ASP A 33 -12.40 16.96 17.44
CA ASP A 33 -13.74 16.40 17.37
C ASP A 33 -13.68 14.89 17.12
N GLN A 34 -14.85 14.22 17.16
CA GLN A 34 -14.95 12.79 16.86
C GLN A 34 -14.32 12.42 15.50
N THR A 35 -14.48 13.27 14.49
CA THR A 35 -13.89 13.10 13.15
C THR A 35 -12.36 13.02 13.21
N SER A 36 -11.74 13.92 13.98
CA SER A 36 -10.29 14.01 14.15
C SER A 36 -9.76 12.75 14.85
N PHE A 37 -10.41 12.31 15.92
CA PHE A 37 -10.02 11.07 16.61
C PHE A 37 -10.13 9.82 15.72
N GLU A 38 -11.19 9.73 14.91
CA GLU A 38 -11.34 8.63 13.95
C GLU A 38 -10.25 8.63 12.89
N ARG A 39 -9.89 9.82 12.38
CA ARG A 39 -8.79 9.99 11.42
C ARG A 39 -7.46 9.56 12.03
N ASP A 40 -7.14 10.06 13.23
CA ASP A 40 -5.89 9.76 13.93
C ASP A 40 -5.76 8.25 14.21
N ALA A 41 -6.86 7.58 14.60
CA ALA A 41 -6.88 6.13 14.80
C ALA A 41 -6.61 5.34 13.50
N LEU A 42 -7.14 5.80 12.36
CA LEU A 42 -6.88 5.19 11.05
C LEU A 42 -5.43 5.38 10.60
N PHE A 43 -4.85 6.57 10.80
CA PHE A 43 -3.41 6.80 10.56
C PHE A 43 -2.56 5.89 11.42
N ALA A 44 -2.83 5.82 12.72
CA ALA A 44 -2.09 4.96 13.63
C ALA A 44 -2.19 3.48 13.22
N ALA A 45 -3.38 3.01 12.83
CA ALA A 45 -3.56 1.64 12.35
C ALA A 45 -2.72 1.32 11.11
N PHE A 46 -2.60 2.26 10.17
CA PHE A 46 -1.74 2.11 9.00
C PHE A 46 -0.26 2.06 9.41
N ILE A 47 0.20 3.05 10.20
CA ILE A 47 1.61 3.19 10.60
C ILE A 47 2.10 1.96 11.38
N ILE A 48 1.28 1.45 12.30
CA ILE A 48 1.59 0.22 13.06
C ILE A 48 1.66 -1.00 12.14
N GLY A 49 0.94 -0.99 11.02
CA GLY A 49 0.89 -2.08 10.05
C GLY A 49 2.06 -2.13 9.06
N LEU A 50 2.89 -1.08 8.98
CA LEU A 50 3.99 -0.98 8.01
C LEU A 50 4.97 -2.17 8.10
N GLU A 51 5.63 -2.33 9.25
CA GLU A 51 6.64 -3.37 9.46
C GLU A 51 6.07 -4.80 9.28
N PRO A 52 4.89 -5.15 9.83
CA PRO A 52 4.27 -6.44 9.54
C PRO A 52 4.04 -6.71 8.04
N CYS A 53 3.63 -5.69 7.29
CA CYS A 53 3.39 -5.81 5.85
C CYS A 53 4.70 -6.06 5.10
N GLU A 54 5.71 -5.23 5.36
CA GLU A 54 7.06 -5.37 4.78
C GLU A 54 7.68 -6.72 5.09
N SER A 55 7.59 -7.17 6.35
CA SER A 55 8.12 -8.46 6.80
C SER A 55 7.42 -9.62 6.10
N ALA A 56 6.09 -9.59 5.97
CA ALA A 56 5.34 -10.63 5.27
C ALA A 56 5.73 -10.73 3.78
N ILE A 57 5.98 -9.59 3.12
CA ILE A 57 6.47 -9.55 1.73
C ILE A 57 7.89 -10.11 1.65
N ALA A 58 8.80 -9.62 2.50
CA ALA A 58 10.22 -9.99 2.49
C ALA A 58 10.45 -11.48 2.79
N GLU A 59 9.60 -12.08 3.62
CA GLU A 59 9.65 -13.50 3.98
C GLU A 59 8.84 -14.40 3.04
N ALA A 60 8.38 -13.88 1.89
CA ALA A 60 7.59 -14.61 0.90
C ALA A 60 6.28 -15.22 1.43
N ARG A 61 5.70 -14.62 2.48
CA ARG A 61 4.40 -15.01 3.04
C ARG A 61 3.26 -14.31 2.30
N TYR A 62 3.20 -14.51 0.99
CA TYR A 62 2.40 -13.64 0.09
C TYR A 62 0.90 -13.62 0.38
N LEU A 63 0.30 -14.72 0.85
CA LEU A 63 -1.12 -14.71 1.24
C LEU A 63 -1.37 -13.82 2.46
N GLN A 64 -0.46 -13.83 3.43
CA GLN A 64 -0.50 -12.95 4.60
C GLN A 64 -0.19 -11.49 4.20
N ALA A 65 0.80 -11.28 3.32
CA ALA A 65 1.10 -9.96 2.79
C ALA A 65 -0.11 -9.34 2.06
N HIS A 66 -0.84 -10.12 1.24
CA HIS A 66 -2.04 -9.64 0.57
C HIS A 66 -3.17 -9.27 1.55
N ALA A 67 -3.28 -9.96 2.69
CA ALA A 67 -4.23 -9.58 3.73
C ALA A 67 -3.88 -8.22 4.36
N LEU A 68 -2.58 -7.95 4.57
CA LEU A 68 -2.10 -6.68 5.11
C LEU A 68 -2.23 -5.54 4.08
N LEU A 69 -1.85 -5.78 2.82
CA LEU A 69 -2.05 -4.83 1.70
C LEU A 69 -3.53 -4.48 1.49
N ARG A 70 -4.42 -5.47 1.64
CA ARG A 70 -5.88 -5.25 1.63
C ARG A 70 -6.28 -4.30 2.76
N GLN A 71 -5.77 -4.52 3.96
CA GLN A 71 -6.07 -3.69 5.12
C GLN A 71 -5.56 -2.24 4.92
N GLU A 72 -4.35 -2.05 4.39
CA GLU A 72 -3.83 -0.72 4.04
C GLU A 72 -4.76 0.04 3.10
N LEU A 73 -5.21 -0.63 2.03
CA LEU A 73 -6.14 -0.07 1.05
C LEU A 73 -7.50 0.27 1.69
N GLU A 74 -8.02 -0.59 2.56
CA GLU A 74 -9.24 -0.36 3.32
C GLU A 74 -9.13 0.83 4.27
N ILE A 75 -7.98 1.01 4.91
CA ILE A 75 -7.70 2.16 5.78
C ILE A 75 -7.70 3.45 4.96
N LEU A 76 -7.06 3.49 3.79
CA LEU A 76 -7.09 4.66 2.91
C LEU A 76 -8.51 5.00 2.45
N ALA A 77 -9.32 3.99 2.09
CA ALA A 77 -10.71 4.20 1.73
C ALA A 77 -11.52 4.81 2.89
N GLN A 78 -11.25 4.38 4.12
CA GLN A 78 -11.88 4.93 5.32
C GLN A 78 -11.39 6.36 5.61
N LEU A 79 -10.09 6.66 5.44
CA LEU A 79 -9.55 8.02 5.60
C LEU A 79 -10.26 9.00 4.66
N LYS A 80 -10.42 8.65 3.37
CA LYS A 80 -11.21 9.44 2.42
C LYS A 80 -12.67 9.59 2.84
N ALA A 81 -13.29 8.54 3.37
CA ALA A 81 -14.67 8.59 3.83
C ALA A 81 -14.85 9.50 5.06
N VAL A 82 -13.90 9.48 6.01
CA VAL A 82 -13.86 10.40 7.16
C VAL A 82 -13.72 11.84 6.67
N GLY A 83 -12.72 12.12 5.82
CA GLY A 83 -12.50 13.45 5.26
C GLY A 83 -13.72 14.01 4.53
N ALA A 84 -14.45 13.15 3.82
CA ALA A 84 -15.68 13.54 3.12
C ALA A 84 -16.94 13.53 4.00
N LYS A 85 -16.84 13.27 5.32
CA LYS A 85 -17.99 13.12 6.24
C LYS A 85 -19.04 12.09 5.78
N ARG A 86 -18.59 11.03 5.10
CA ARG A 86 -19.42 9.96 4.54
C ARG A 86 -19.18 8.60 5.20
N ARG A 87 -18.29 8.52 6.18
CA ARG A 87 -18.02 7.28 6.91
C ARG A 87 -19.28 6.81 7.63
N LYS A 88 -19.60 5.53 7.45
CA LYS A 88 -20.68 4.85 8.17
C LYS A 88 -20.07 4.08 9.34
N PRO A 89 -20.50 4.32 10.59
CA PRO A 89 -20.10 3.49 11.72
C PRO A 89 -20.38 2.02 11.42
N ASN A 90 -19.41 1.14 11.67
CA ASN A 90 -19.49 -0.31 11.41
C ASN A 90 -19.74 -0.70 9.94
N GLY A 91 -19.62 0.25 9.01
CA GLY A 91 -19.74 -0.02 7.57
C GLY A 91 -18.45 -0.56 6.98
N ALA A 92 -18.58 -1.46 6.00
CA ALA A 92 -17.44 -1.92 5.21
C ALA A 92 -16.78 -0.74 4.47
N PRO A 93 -15.44 -0.72 4.35
CA PRO A 93 -14.72 0.27 3.56
C PRO A 93 -15.22 0.30 2.11
N ASN A 94 -15.54 1.49 1.59
CA ASN A 94 -15.90 1.64 0.19
C ASN A 94 -14.66 1.91 -0.66
N VAL A 95 -13.97 0.84 -1.05
CA VAL A 95 -12.76 0.91 -1.86
C VAL A 95 -13.00 1.47 -3.28
N ALA A 96 -14.24 1.47 -3.78
CA ALA A 96 -14.59 2.12 -5.04
C ALA A 96 -14.52 3.66 -4.96
N ALA A 97 -14.37 4.23 -3.76
CA ALA A 97 -14.04 5.64 -3.58
C ALA A 97 -12.55 5.96 -3.83
N LEU A 98 -11.70 4.92 -3.96
CA LEU A 98 -10.32 5.05 -4.40
C LEU A 98 -10.25 5.06 -5.94
N GLU A 99 -9.04 5.24 -6.46
CA GLU A 99 -8.77 5.16 -7.89
C GLU A 99 -9.17 3.81 -8.48
N GLN A 100 -9.60 3.83 -9.74
CA GLN A 100 -10.11 2.63 -10.41
C GLN A 100 -9.06 1.49 -10.44
N SER A 101 -7.78 1.83 -10.58
CA SER A 101 -6.65 0.90 -10.54
C SER A 101 -6.62 0.12 -9.21
N LEU A 102 -6.79 0.81 -8.08
CA LEU A 102 -6.87 0.21 -6.74
C LEU A 102 -8.12 -0.66 -6.56
N GLY A 103 -9.25 -0.22 -7.12
CA GLY A 103 -10.47 -1.01 -7.13
C GLY A 103 -10.30 -2.38 -7.82
N ARG A 104 -9.52 -2.44 -8.92
CA ARG A 104 -9.22 -3.70 -9.62
C ARG A 104 -8.33 -4.63 -8.78
N LEU A 105 -7.32 -4.07 -8.12
CA LEU A 105 -6.41 -4.85 -7.25
C LEU A 105 -7.11 -5.42 -6.02
N TYR A 106 -8.08 -4.69 -5.46
CA TYR A 106 -8.80 -5.09 -4.25
C TYR A 106 -9.49 -6.46 -4.39
N GLY A 107 -10.03 -6.79 -5.57
CA GLY A 107 -10.67 -8.10 -5.80
C GLY A 107 -9.68 -9.27 -5.65
N GLY A 108 -8.47 -9.11 -6.18
CA GLY A 108 -7.40 -10.11 -6.05
C GLY A 108 -6.89 -10.23 -4.61
N LEU A 109 -6.67 -9.09 -3.96
CA LEU A 109 -6.26 -9.05 -2.55
C LEU A 109 -7.30 -9.68 -1.62
N SER A 110 -8.59 -9.41 -1.86
CA SER A 110 -9.69 -10.01 -1.10
C SER A 110 -9.79 -11.51 -1.31
N ALA A 111 -9.61 -11.98 -2.54
CA ALA A 111 -9.63 -13.40 -2.83
C ALA A 111 -8.44 -14.14 -2.19
N ALA A 112 -7.26 -13.52 -2.14
CA ALA A 112 -6.10 -14.03 -1.41
C ALA A 112 -6.33 -14.06 0.10
N ALA A 113 -6.77 -12.94 0.69
CA ALA A 113 -7.00 -12.81 2.13
C ALA A 113 -8.09 -13.76 2.65
N HIS A 114 -9.11 -14.04 1.85
CA HIS A 114 -10.17 -14.98 2.18
C HIS A 114 -9.86 -16.42 1.77
N VAL A 115 -8.75 -16.67 1.07
CA VAL A 115 -8.39 -18.01 0.56
C VAL A 115 -9.52 -18.59 -0.30
N SER A 116 -10.25 -17.74 -1.02
CA SER A 116 -11.52 -18.09 -1.66
C SER A 116 -11.38 -18.53 -3.11
N ARG A 117 -10.21 -18.32 -3.72
CA ARG A 117 -9.89 -18.69 -5.10
C ARG A 117 -8.70 -19.64 -5.15
N HIS A 118 -8.95 -20.87 -5.63
CA HIS A 118 -7.94 -21.92 -5.68
C HIS A 118 -6.70 -21.50 -6.48
N ASP A 119 -6.88 -20.83 -7.63
CA ASP A 119 -5.80 -20.39 -8.49
C ASP A 119 -4.86 -19.38 -7.81
N ILE A 120 -5.40 -18.51 -6.96
CA ILE A 120 -4.60 -17.53 -6.18
C ILE A 120 -3.84 -18.21 -5.05
N VAL A 121 -4.44 -19.21 -4.40
CA VAL A 121 -3.76 -19.97 -3.33
C VAL A 121 -2.68 -20.85 -3.93
N GLN A 122 -2.97 -21.49 -5.05
CA GLN A 122 -2.04 -22.34 -5.77
C GLN A 122 -0.85 -21.54 -6.30
N SER A 123 -1.04 -20.33 -6.83
CA SER A 123 0.09 -19.52 -7.30
C SER A 123 1.10 -19.19 -6.19
N ALA A 124 0.65 -19.08 -4.94
CA ALA A 124 1.53 -18.87 -3.78
C ALA A 124 2.11 -20.17 -3.19
N THR A 125 1.57 -21.34 -3.54
CA THR A 125 1.90 -22.63 -2.91
C THR A 125 2.31 -23.72 -3.89
N ALA A 126 2.41 -23.42 -5.18
CA ALA A 126 2.91 -24.34 -6.20
C ALA A 126 4.43 -24.55 -6.04
N TRP A 127 4.87 -25.77 -6.31
CA TRP A 127 6.28 -26.11 -6.48
C TRP A 127 6.58 -26.23 -7.98
N ASP A 128 7.58 -25.52 -8.46
CA ASP A 128 8.08 -25.57 -9.85
C ASP A 128 9.55 -26.01 -9.96
N GLY A 129 10.17 -26.38 -8.82
CA GLY A 129 11.54 -26.86 -8.74
C GLY A 129 11.74 -28.33 -9.15
N GLU A 130 12.98 -28.80 -9.05
CA GLU A 130 13.34 -30.19 -9.36
C GLU A 130 12.53 -31.18 -8.50
N MET A 131 12.09 -32.28 -9.11
CA MET A 131 11.32 -33.32 -8.43
C MET A 131 12.20 -34.28 -7.63
N ASP A 132 13.49 -34.32 -7.95
CA ASP A 132 14.45 -35.18 -7.27
C ASP A 132 14.66 -34.65 -5.85
N SER A 133 14.51 -35.52 -4.85
CA SER A 133 14.63 -35.24 -3.40
C SER A 133 13.49 -34.50 -2.69
N LEU A 134 12.28 -34.44 -3.28
CA LEU A 134 11.10 -33.96 -2.55
C LEU A 134 10.84 -34.79 -1.26
N PRO A 135 10.61 -34.14 -0.10
CA PRO A 135 10.29 -34.83 1.14
C PRO A 135 8.87 -35.41 1.08
N GLY A 136 8.72 -36.57 0.45
CA GLY A 136 7.48 -37.35 0.41
C GLY A 136 6.55 -37.04 -0.78
N PRO A 137 5.37 -37.70 -0.85
CA PRO A 137 4.41 -37.50 -1.93
C PRO A 137 3.78 -36.11 -1.81
N THR A 138 4.23 -35.16 -2.62
CA THR A 138 3.60 -33.84 -2.73
C THR A 138 2.91 -33.73 -4.09
N ASN A 139 1.69 -33.18 -4.12
CA ASN A 139 0.99 -32.85 -5.37
C ASN A 139 1.54 -31.54 -5.96
N MET A 140 2.87 -31.38 -6.01
CA MET A 140 3.53 -30.13 -6.40
C MET A 140 3.08 -28.93 -5.56
N THR A 141 2.89 -29.15 -4.26
CA THR A 141 2.52 -28.11 -3.28
C THR A 141 3.65 -27.94 -2.27
N ARG A 142 4.09 -26.69 -2.07
CA ARG A 142 5.07 -26.30 -1.04
C ARG A 142 4.37 -25.95 0.27
N TYR A 143 5.00 -26.33 1.38
CA TYR A 143 4.61 -25.99 2.75
C TYR A 143 5.60 -25.04 3.44
N PHE A 144 6.43 -24.37 2.64
CA PHE A 144 7.41 -23.39 3.07
C PHE A 144 7.35 -22.17 2.14
N PRO A 145 7.73 -20.98 2.62
CA PRO A 145 7.81 -19.78 1.79
C PRO A 145 8.94 -19.89 0.76
N GLU A 146 8.69 -19.36 -0.43
CA GLU A 146 9.68 -19.27 -1.50
C GLU A 146 9.44 -18.00 -2.31
N THR A 147 10.53 -17.28 -2.59
CA THR A 147 10.48 -15.97 -3.21
C THR A 147 10.08 -16.07 -4.68
N ASP A 148 8.88 -15.59 -4.99
CA ASP A 148 8.49 -15.17 -6.34
C ASP A 148 8.87 -13.69 -6.48
N GLU A 149 9.84 -13.39 -7.36
CA GLU A 149 10.35 -12.04 -7.58
C GLU A 149 9.27 -11.09 -8.12
N GLY A 150 8.38 -11.57 -8.99
CA GLY A 150 7.30 -10.77 -9.55
C GLY A 150 6.26 -10.39 -8.50
N LEU A 151 5.84 -11.35 -7.67
CA LEU A 151 4.91 -11.11 -6.56
C LEU A 151 5.55 -10.22 -5.49
N ALA A 152 6.82 -10.46 -5.14
CA ALA A 152 7.55 -9.62 -4.20
C ALA A 152 7.58 -8.17 -4.66
N ARG A 153 8.02 -7.92 -5.91
CA ARG A 153 8.12 -6.57 -6.48
C ARG A 153 6.78 -5.87 -6.56
N ARG A 154 5.73 -6.53 -7.07
CA ARG A 154 4.39 -5.93 -7.17
C ARG A 154 3.76 -5.65 -5.80
N SER A 155 3.93 -6.56 -4.84
CA SER A 155 3.43 -6.38 -3.47
C SER A 155 4.13 -5.21 -2.78
N TYR A 156 5.45 -5.14 -2.92
CA TYR A 156 6.25 -4.07 -2.34
C TYR A 156 5.97 -2.71 -2.99
N ALA A 157 5.84 -2.67 -4.31
CA ALA A 157 5.45 -1.45 -5.02
C ALA A 157 4.05 -0.98 -4.60
N LEU A 158 3.09 -1.90 -4.43
CA LEU A 158 1.76 -1.54 -3.94
C LEU A 158 1.82 -0.97 -2.53
N HIS A 159 2.62 -1.56 -1.64
CA HIS A 159 2.84 -1.05 -0.29
C HIS A 159 3.40 0.38 -0.29
N ILE A 160 4.46 0.65 -1.07
CA ILE A 160 5.03 2.00 -1.22
C ILE A 160 3.97 2.96 -1.76
N TYR A 161 3.17 2.52 -2.73
CA TYR A 161 2.07 3.33 -3.25
C TYR A 161 1.05 3.69 -2.18
N MET A 162 0.69 2.73 -1.29
CA MET A 162 -0.20 3.01 -0.17
C MET A 162 0.41 4.02 0.81
N ILE A 163 1.74 3.96 1.05
CA ILE A 163 2.46 4.95 1.87
C ILE A 163 2.39 6.35 1.24
N VAL A 164 2.62 6.47 -0.08
CA VAL A 164 2.52 7.75 -0.79
C VAL A 164 1.12 8.35 -0.61
N ARG A 165 0.07 7.55 -0.78
CA ARG A 165 -1.31 8.00 -0.56
C ARG A 165 -1.59 8.36 0.90
N LEU A 166 -0.97 7.68 1.86
CA LEU A 166 -1.05 8.07 3.27
C LEU A 166 -0.37 9.42 3.53
N VAL A 167 0.78 9.69 2.91
CA VAL A 167 1.47 10.99 3.00
C VAL A 167 0.60 12.11 2.44
N GLU A 168 -0.08 11.89 1.32
CA GLU A 168 -1.02 12.87 0.77
C GLU A 168 -2.17 13.17 1.74
N GLU A 169 -2.75 12.13 2.35
CA GLU A 169 -3.76 12.32 3.39
C GLU A 169 -3.17 13.08 4.59
N LEU A 170 -1.95 12.74 5.04
CA LEU A 170 -1.31 13.46 6.14
C LEU A 170 -1.08 14.93 5.79
N SER A 171 -0.71 15.23 4.54
CA SER A 171 -0.51 16.60 4.06
C SER A 171 -1.78 17.45 4.16
N VAL A 172 -2.92 16.88 3.74
CA VAL A 172 -4.24 17.52 3.89
C VAL A 172 -4.54 17.81 5.36
N ASP A 173 -4.21 16.85 6.23
CA ASP A 173 -4.43 16.99 7.67
C ASP A 173 -3.58 18.09 8.30
N LEU A 174 -2.28 18.08 8.03
CA LEU A 174 -1.33 19.04 8.54
C LEU A 174 -1.70 20.45 8.07
N SER A 175 -2.11 20.60 6.81
CA SER A 175 -2.56 21.89 6.27
C SER A 175 -3.83 22.42 6.96
N ALA A 176 -4.72 21.52 7.39
CA ALA A 176 -5.99 21.90 8.02
C ALA A 176 -5.87 22.17 9.53
N ARG A 177 -5.07 21.36 10.25
CA ARG A 177 -5.01 21.37 11.72
C ARG A 177 -3.69 21.84 12.30
N HIS A 178 -2.60 21.76 11.54
CA HIS A 178 -1.22 21.95 12.00
C HIS A 178 -0.39 22.76 11.00
N ILE A 179 -0.83 23.97 10.64
CA ILE A 179 -0.24 24.76 9.54
C ILE A 179 1.29 24.89 9.65
N SER A 180 1.83 25.04 10.87
CA SER A 180 3.28 25.13 11.13
C SER A 180 4.05 23.81 10.93
N ALA A 181 3.35 22.69 10.73
CA ALA A 181 3.89 21.36 10.54
C ALA A 181 3.71 20.82 9.11
N THR A 182 3.19 21.64 8.19
CA THR A 182 3.04 21.31 6.76
C THR A 182 4.34 20.81 6.12
N PHE A 183 4.21 19.97 5.08
CA PHE A 183 5.37 19.46 4.36
C PHE A 183 6.11 20.58 3.63
N THR A 184 7.43 20.50 3.69
CA THR A 184 8.35 21.43 3.02
C THR A 184 8.51 21.08 1.54
N ASP A 185 9.02 22.02 0.75
CA ASP A 185 9.35 21.78 -0.67
C ASP A 185 10.33 20.62 -0.87
N ALA A 186 11.28 20.45 0.06
CA ALA A 186 12.23 19.35 0.03
C ALA A 186 11.55 17.99 0.23
N GLU A 187 10.55 17.92 1.12
CA GLU A 187 9.77 16.70 1.36
C GLU A 187 8.85 16.38 0.19
N ASN A 188 8.20 17.39 -0.38
CA ASN A 188 7.41 17.21 -1.61
C ASN A 188 8.32 16.73 -2.77
N THR A 189 9.53 17.28 -2.88
CA THR A 189 10.53 16.83 -3.87
C THR A 189 10.95 15.38 -3.63
N ALA A 190 11.19 14.98 -2.37
CA ALA A 190 11.53 13.61 -2.01
C ALA A 190 10.39 12.62 -2.33
N LEU A 191 9.14 13.00 -2.05
CA LEU A 191 7.97 12.20 -2.38
C LEU A 191 7.79 12.03 -3.90
N ASN A 192 7.97 13.12 -4.66
CA ASN A 192 7.93 13.06 -6.13
C ASN A 192 9.04 12.16 -6.69
N LEU A 193 10.25 12.25 -6.14
CA LEU A 193 11.34 11.35 -6.51
C LEU A 193 11.00 9.88 -6.22
N ALA A 194 10.33 9.58 -5.09
CA ALA A 194 9.87 8.22 -4.81
C ALA A 194 8.92 7.70 -5.91
N ILE A 195 7.97 8.54 -6.35
CA ILE A 195 7.04 8.23 -7.45
C ILE A 195 7.80 7.99 -8.76
N ASP A 196 8.75 8.86 -9.10
CA ASP A 196 9.59 8.73 -10.30
C ASP A 196 10.40 7.43 -10.31
N LEU A 197 10.94 7.04 -9.15
CA LEU A 197 11.67 5.77 -9.00
C LEU A 197 10.75 4.56 -9.19
N MET A 198 9.52 4.61 -8.66
CA MET A 198 8.53 3.55 -8.90
C MET A 198 8.11 3.47 -10.38
N ALA A 199 7.94 4.61 -11.05
CA ALA A 199 7.65 4.66 -12.47
C ALA A 199 8.83 4.10 -13.31
N ALA A 200 10.07 4.42 -12.94
CA ALA A 200 11.28 3.91 -13.60
C ALA A 200 11.42 2.38 -13.46
N GLU A 201 10.86 1.79 -12.39
CA GLU A 201 10.79 0.34 -12.19
C GLU A 201 9.59 -0.31 -12.90
N GLY A 202 8.80 0.46 -13.65
CA GLY A 202 7.62 0.01 -14.39
C GLY A 202 6.42 -0.29 -13.50
N MET A 203 6.39 0.24 -12.27
CA MET A 203 5.35 -0.07 -11.28
C MET A 203 4.21 0.95 -11.25
N LEU A 204 4.40 2.13 -11.87
CA LEU A 204 3.40 3.17 -12.02
C LEU A 204 3.39 3.67 -13.47
N GLU A 205 2.20 3.94 -13.99
CA GLU A 205 2.02 4.67 -15.25
C GLU A 205 1.77 6.15 -14.91
N ILE A 206 2.67 7.03 -15.36
CA ILE A 206 2.47 8.48 -15.26
C ILE A 206 1.62 8.89 -16.46
N ILE A 207 0.34 9.14 -16.22
CA ILE A 207 -0.54 9.69 -17.25
C ILE A 207 -0.17 11.16 -17.43
N THR A 208 0.36 11.51 -18.60
CA THR A 208 0.56 12.92 -18.96
C THR A 208 -0.68 13.43 -19.68
N ASP A 209 -1.03 14.71 -19.51
CA ASP A 209 -2.24 15.34 -20.10
C ASP A 209 -2.33 15.23 -21.64
N ALA A 210 -1.28 14.76 -22.32
CA ALA A 210 -1.32 14.42 -23.75
C ALA A 210 -2.20 13.17 -24.04
N ASP A 211 -2.29 12.23 -23.10
CA ASP A 211 -2.99 10.96 -23.28
C ASP A 211 -4.52 11.07 -23.02
N SER A 212 -4.97 12.14 -22.36
CA SER A 212 -6.40 12.38 -22.13
C SER A 212 -7.15 12.93 -23.36
N ASN A 213 -6.44 13.42 -24.38
CA ASN A 213 -7.04 13.99 -25.59
C ASN A 213 -7.17 13.01 -26.76
N SER A 214 -6.75 11.74 -26.63
CA SER A 214 -6.83 10.76 -27.72
C SER A 214 -8.05 9.84 -27.66
N SER A 215 -9.04 10.11 -26.78
CA SER A 215 -10.21 9.24 -26.57
C SER A 215 -11.56 9.94 -26.74
N THR A 216 -11.61 10.93 -27.62
CA THR A 216 -12.86 11.40 -28.26
C THR A 216 -12.64 11.42 -29.77
N ASP A 217 -12.75 10.25 -30.40
CA ASP A 217 -13.23 10.06 -31.78
C ASP A 217 -13.25 8.55 -32.07
N ASN A 218 -14.43 7.93 -31.88
CA ASN A 218 -15.00 6.83 -32.67
C ASN A 218 -16.38 6.43 -32.13
#